data_AF-A0A356GER2-F1
#
_entry.id   AF-A0A356GER2-F1
#
_cell.length_a   1.000
_cell.length_b   1.000
_cell.length_c   1.000
_cell.angle_alpha   90.00
_cell.angle_beta   90.00
_cell.angle_gamma   90.00
#
_symmetry.space_group_name_H-M   'P 1'
#
loop_
_entity.id
_entity.type
_entity.pdbx_description
1 polymer ?
#
loop_
_entity_poly.entity_id
_entity_poly.type
_entity_poly.pdbx_seq_one_letter_code
_entity_poly.pdbx_strand_id
1 'polypeptide(L)'
;MKRLYTLDIAGEELKLRSEDDPRYVQHLAHELSKKINYYALSGAGVSKLQAAIVCALDLLDENYRLKSLMEDAPKKDSKKTDGGKK
;
A
#
# COMPACT_ATOMS: atom_id res chain seq x y z
N MET A 1 2.84 -18.60 5.82
CA MET A 1 3.47 -19.38 4.72
C MET A 1 3.28 -18.60 3.44
N LYS A 2 4.36 -18.03 2.89
CA LYS A 2 4.33 -17.19 1.67
C LYS A 2 3.79 -17.97 0.48
N ARG A 3 2.75 -17.44 -0.18
CA ARG A 3 2.20 -17.94 -1.44
C ARG A 3 2.74 -17.12 -2.60
N LEU A 4 2.88 -17.74 -3.77
CA LEU A 4 3.26 -17.06 -5.00
C LEU A 4 1.99 -16.64 -5.74
N TYR A 5 1.87 -15.35 -6.01
CA TYR A 5 0.78 -14.74 -6.74
C TYR A 5 1.26 -14.28 -8.11
N THR A 6 0.50 -14.57 -9.15
CA THR A 6 0.65 -13.95 -10.47
C THR A 6 -0.36 -12.81 -10.57
N LEU A 7 0.11 -11.61 -10.91
CA LEU A 7 -0.66 -10.37 -10.90
C LEU A 7 -0.45 -9.64 -12.22
N ASP A 8 -1.52 -9.07 -12.77
CA ASP A 8 -1.42 -8.06 -13.83
C ASP A 8 -1.30 -6.68 -13.18
N ILE A 9 -0.22 -5.95 -13.48
CA ILE A 9 -0.01 -4.59 -13.02
C ILE A 9 0.27 -3.70 -14.24
N ALA A 10 -0.68 -2.82 -14.56
CA ALA A 10 -0.63 -1.91 -15.70
C ALA A 10 -0.34 -2.62 -17.05
N GLY A 11 -0.79 -3.87 -17.22
CA GLY A 11 -0.59 -4.69 -18.41
C GLY A 11 0.71 -5.51 -18.40
N GLU A 12 1.45 -5.53 -17.29
CA GLU A 12 2.63 -6.38 -17.09
C GLU A 12 2.29 -7.52 -16.13
N GLU A 13 2.62 -8.76 -16.51
CA GLU A 13 2.46 -9.93 -15.63
C GLU A 13 3.64 -10.05 -14.67
N LEU A 14 3.37 -9.92 -13.37
CA LEU A 14 4.38 -9.95 -12.31
C LEU A 14 4.09 -11.05 -11.29
N LYS A 15 5.15 -11.55 -10.66
CA LYS A 15 5.07 -12.58 -9.61
C LYS A 15 5.44 -12.01 -8.25
N LEU A 16 4.53 -12.07 -7.29
CA LEU A 16 4.72 -11.57 -5.92
C LEU A 16 4.62 -12.72 -4.91
N ARG A 17 5.57 -12.78 -3.97
CA ARG A 17 5.45 -13.66 -2.79
C ARG A 17 4.91 -12.88 -1.61
N SER A 18 3.70 -13.19 -1.15
CA SER A 18 3.10 -12.59 0.05
C SER A 18 2.47 -13.66 0.96
N GLU A 19 2.32 -13.33 2.24
CA GLU A 19 1.52 -14.10 3.20
C GLU A 19 0.08 -13.61 3.30
N ASP A 20 -0.22 -12.46 2.67
CA ASP A 20 -1.53 -11.84 2.71
C ASP A 20 -2.57 -12.61 1.91
N ASP A 21 -3.84 -12.30 2.17
CA ASP A 21 -4.97 -12.89 1.47
C ASP A 21 -4.93 -12.60 -0.05
N PRO A 22 -5.25 -13.59 -0.92
CA PRO A 22 -5.23 -13.39 -2.36
C PRO A 22 -6.09 -12.23 -2.86
N ARG A 23 -7.28 -12.01 -2.26
CA ARG A 23 -8.18 -10.91 -2.65
C ARG A 23 -7.56 -9.57 -2.31
N TYR A 24 -6.90 -9.48 -1.15
CA TYR A 24 -6.18 -8.28 -0.75
C TYR A 24 -5.05 -7.96 -1.72
N VAL A 25 -4.21 -8.95 -2.05
CA VAL A 25 -3.09 -8.77 -2.98
C VAL A 25 -3.58 -8.36 -4.38
N GLN A 26 -4.65 -8.99 -4.89
CA GLN A 26 -5.26 -8.61 -6.16
C GLN A 26 -5.85 -7.20 -6.13
N HIS A 27 -6.50 -6.82 -5.04
CA HIS A 27 -7.04 -5.48 -4.86
C HIS A 27 -5.91 -4.43 -4.93
N LEU A 28 -4.80 -4.66 -4.24
CA LEU A 28 -3.63 -3.76 -4.31
C LEU A 28 -3.07 -3.64 -5.73
N ALA A 29 -2.93 -4.76 -6.46
CA ALA A 29 -2.46 -4.75 -7.84
C ALA A 29 -3.38 -3.93 -8.77
N HIS A 30 -4.70 -4.03 -8.56
CA HIS A 30 -5.69 -3.27 -9.31
C HIS A 30 -5.61 -1.77 -9.02
N GLU A 31 -5.53 -1.37 -7.75
CA GLU A 31 -5.41 0.04 -7.37
C GLU A 31 -4.09 0.66 -7.87
N LEU A 32 -2.99 -0.10 -7.78
CA LEU A 32 -1.70 0.32 -8.33
C LEU A 32 -1.78 0.52 -9.85
N SER A 33 -2.43 -0.40 -10.56
CA SER A 33 -2.64 -0.30 -12.02
C SER A 33 -3.40 0.95 -12.40
N LYS A 34 -4.45 1.30 -11.65
CA LYS A 34 -5.22 2.54 -11.88
C LYS A 34 -4.34 3.78 -11.72
N LYS A 35 -3.57 3.87 -10.62
CA LYS A 35 -2.68 5.01 -10.37
C LYS A 35 -1.60 5.14 -11.47
N ILE A 36 -0.96 4.04 -11.85
CA ILE A 36 0.05 4.04 -12.93
C ILE A 36 -0.57 4.53 -14.25
N ASN A 37 -1.73 3.99 -14.62
CA ASN A 37 -2.40 4.39 -15.86
C ASN A 37 -2.88 5.85 -15.83
N TYR A 38 -3.35 6.35 -14.67
CA TYR A 38 -3.71 7.75 -14.50
C TYR A 38 -2.52 8.68 -14.80
N TYR A 39 -1.35 8.38 -14.22
CA TYR A 39 -0.14 9.17 -14.48
C TYR A 39 0.33 9.06 -15.93
N ALA A 40 0.33 7.85 -16.49
CA ALA A 40 0.74 7.64 -17.88
C ALA A 40 -0.19 8.36 -18.89
N LEU A 41 -1.48 8.50 -18.59
CA LEU A 41 -2.47 9.15 -19.46
C LEU A 41 -2.61 10.66 -19.22
N SER A 42 -1.94 11.23 -18.22
CA SER A 42 -2.05 12.65 -17.83
C SER A 42 -1.49 13.67 -18.85
N GLY A 43 -1.13 13.22 -20.07
CA GLY A 43 -0.77 14.10 -21.18
C GLY A 43 0.68 14.62 -21.18
N ALA A 44 1.47 14.32 -20.14
CA ALA A 44 2.85 14.79 -19.99
C ALA A 44 3.91 13.92 -20.71
N GLY A 45 3.52 12.97 -21.57
CA GLY A 45 4.45 12.09 -22.27
C GLY A 45 5.22 11.12 -21.36
N VAL A 46 4.67 10.82 -20.18
CA VAL A 46 5.30 9.98 -19.16
C VAL A 46 5.12 8.50 -19.54
N SER A 47 6.23 7.77 -19.64
CA SER A 47 6.19 6.31 -19.86
C SER A 47 5.58 5.58 -18.66
N LYS A 48 5.02 4.37 -18.88
CA LYS A 48 4.50 3.53 -17.80
C LYS A 48 5.52 3.29 -16.67
N LEU A 49 6.80 3.15 -17.02
CA LEU A 49 7.87 2.98 -16.04
C LEU A 49 8.06 4.23 -15.18
N GLN A 50 8.11 5.42 -15.80
CA GLN A 50 8.21 6.68 -15.06
C GLN A 50 6.97 6.90 -14.18
N ALA A 51 5.78 6.59 -14.69
CA ALA A 51 4.53 6.64 -13.93
C ALA A 51 4.56 5.68 -12.72
N ALA A 52 5.11 4.48 -12.88
CA ALA A 52 5.29 3.52 -11.78
C ALA A 52 6.28 4.04 -10.73
N ILE A 53 7.37 4.69 -11.13
CA ILE A 53 8.34 5.32 -10.22
C ILE A 53 7.67 6.44 -9.40
N VAL A 54 6.92 7.33 -10.06
CA VAL A 54 6.17 8.41 -9.39
C VAL A 54 5.17 7.82 -8.40
N CYS A 55 4.39 6.81 -8.83
CA CYS A 55 3.43 6.15 -7.95
C CYS A 55 4.11 5.48 -6.74
N ALA A 56 5.30 4.91 -6.90
CA ALA A 56 6.05 4.33 -5.79
C ALA A 56 6.53 5.40 -4.80
N LEU A 57 6.97 6.57 -5.29
CA LEU A 57 7.36 7.70 -4.45
C LEU A 57 6.16 8.25 -3.65
N ASP A 58 5.01 8.42 -4.29
CA ASP A 58 3.79 8.88 -3.62
C ASP A 58 3.37 7.92 -2.51
N LEU A 59 3.38 6.61 -2.78
CA LEU A 59 3.04 5.59 -1.77
C LEU A 59 4.06 5.56 -0.61
N LEU A 60 5.35 5.81 -0.87
CA LEU A 60 6.36 5.91 0.18
C LEU A 60 6.13 7.14 1.07
N ASP A 61 5.83 8.29 0.48
CA ASP A 61 5.52 9.53 1.21
C ASP A 61 4.23 9.40 2.03
N GLU A 62 3.15 8.86 1.43
CA GLU A 62 1.90 8.55 2.14
C GLU A 62 2.17 7.65 3.36
N ASN A 63 2.94 6.57 3.19
CA ASN A 63 3.31 5.66 4.28
C ASN A 63 4.19 6.33 5.34
N TYR A 64 5.11 7.20 4.95
CA TYR A 64 5.96 7.93 5.89
C TYR A 64 5.12 8.89 6.75
N ARG A 65 4.25 9.68 6.12
CA ARG A 65 3.33 10.58 6.82
C ARG A 65 2.40 9.84 7.77
N LEU A 66 1.82 8.71 7.34
CA LEU A 66 0.95 7.88 8.17
C LEU A 66 1.69 7.36 9.41
N LYS A 67 2.93 6.88 9.27
CA LYS A 67 3.75 6.42 10.40
C LYS A 67 4.04 7.55 11.38
N SER A 68 4.45 8.72 10.89
CA SER A 68 4.70 9.90 11.75
C SER A 68 3.45 10.26 12.55
N LEU A 69 2.28 10.31 11.91
CA LEU A 69 1.01 10.61 12.58
C LEU A 69 0.64 9.59 13.67
N MET A 70 0.97 8.31 13.46
CA MET A 70 0.74 7.26 14.46
C MET A 70 1.71 7.34 15.64
N GLU A 71 2.94 7.81 15.42
CA GLU A 71 3.95 8.01 16.46
C GLU A 71 3.66 9.28 17.28
N ASP A 72 3.17 10.33 16.64
CA ASP A 72 2.81 11.61 17.25
C ASP A 72 1.43 11.59 17.91
N ALA A 73 0.59 10.60 17.60
CA ALA A 73 -0.69 10.40 18.29
C ALA A 73 -0.42 10.07 19.77
N PRO A 74 -0.95 10.85 20.73
CA PRO A 74 -0.77 10.53 22.14
C PRO A 74 -1.35 9.14 22.39
N LYS A 75 -0.56 8.24 22.99
CA LYS A 75 -0.97 6.91 23.46
C LYS A 75 -2.15 7.07 24.43
N LYS A 76 -3.37 7.20 23.91
CA LYS A 76 -4.60 7.18 24.70
C LYS A 76 -4.86 5.73 25.11
N ASP A 77 -4.47 5.47 26.35
CA ASP A 77 -5.03 4.51 27.30
C ASP A 77 -4.81 3.01 27.05
N SER A 78 -3.84 2.47 27.79
CA SER A 78 -3.94 1.14 28.40
C SER A 78 -3.71 1.25 29.91
N LYS A 79 -4.63 1.93 30.63
CA LYS A 79 -4.79 1.82 32.09
C LYS A 79 -6.25 2.06 32.52
N LYS A 80 -7.15 1.18 32.09
CA LYS A 80 -8.40 0.91 32.83
C LYS A 80 -8.73 -0.57 32.70
N THR A 81 -8.29 -1.35 33.69
CA THR A 81 -9.06 -2.37 34.40
C THR A 81 -8.15 -2.98 35.47
N ASP A 82 -8.24 -2.47 36.70
CA ASP A 82 -8.11 -3.35 37.84
C ASP A 82 -9.35 -3.16 38.70
N GLY A 83 -10.37 -3.93 38.35
CA GLY A 83 -11.41 -4.27 39.30
C GLY A 83 -10.93 -5.50 40.05
N GLY A 84 -10.75 -5.40 41.37
CA GLY A 84 -10.45 -6.58 42.16
C GLY A 84 -10.06 -6.33 43.62
N LYS A 85 -11.04 -6.50 44.52
CA LYS A 85 -10.92 -7.02 45.90
C LYS A 85 -10.14 -6.14 46.91
N LYS A 86 -10.66 -5.78 48.09
CA LYS A 86 -11.55 -6.45 49.05
C LYS A 86 -12.21 -5.40 49.94
#